data_AF-A0A7X5JA00-F1
#
_entry.id   AF-A0A7X5JA00-F1
#
_cell.length_a   1.000
_cell.length_b   1.000
_cell.length_c   1.000
_cell.angle_alpha   90.00
_cell.angle_beta   90.00
_cell.angle_gamma   90.00
#
_symmetry.space_group_name_H-M   'P 1'
#
loop_
_entity.id
_entity.type
_entity.pdbx_description
1 polymer ?
#
loop_
_entity_poly.entity_id
_entity_poly.type
_entity_poly.pdbx_seq_one_letter_code
_entity_poly.pdbx_strand_id
1 'polypeptide(L)' 'MLTRPSATKRLALIGRSARADLIVSGDRKHLLPLDSHQGIDIVDAAEAVRRIAAGT' A
#
# COMPACT_ATOMS: atom_id res chain seq x y z
N MET A 1 -23.32 7.00 -14.39
CA MET A 1 -23.22 5.69 -13.68
C MET A 1 -22.03 5.79 -12.73
N LEU A 2 -22.24 5.75 -11.40
CA LEU A 2 -21.16 5.78 -10.40
C LEU A 2 -20.89 4.35 -9.92
N THR A 3 -19.79 3.73 -10.34
CA THR A 3 -19.38 2.42 -9.84
C THR A 3 -18.56 2.58 -8.55
N ARG A 4 -18.76 1.67 -7.59
CA ARG A 4 -17.97 1.70 -6.35
C ARG A 4 -16.52 1.34 -6.66
N PRO A 5 -15.53 2.12 -6.17
CA PRO A 5 -14.13 1.76 -6.32
C PRO A 5 -13.81 0.45 -5.58
N SER A 6 -12.92 -0.37 -6.14
CA SER A 6 -12.47 -1.62 -5.53
C SER A 6 -11.84 -1.38 -4.14
N ALA A 7 -11.84 -2.39 -3.27
CA ALA A 7 -11.24 -2.28 -1.94
C ALA A 7 -9.77 -1.84 -2.01
N THR A 8 -9.01 -2.37 -2.96
CA THR A 8 -7.63 -1.97 -3.24
C THR A 8 -7.52 -0.49 -3.59
N LYS A 9 -8.38 0.00 -4.49
CA LYS A 9 -8.39 1.41 -4.90
C LYS A 9 -8.79 2.34 -3.75
N ARG A 10 -9.67 1.88 -2.84
CA ARG A 10 -10.01 2.61 -1.62
C ARG A 10 -8.84 2.67 -0.64
N LEU A 11 -8.15 1.55 -0.40
CA LEU A 11 -7.02 1.53 0.53
C LEU A 11 -5.88 2.44 0.05
N ALA A 12 -5.58 2.40 -1.25
CA ALA A 12 -4.54 3.26 -1.79
C ALA A 12 -4.92 4.75 -1.75
N LEU A 13 -6.20 5.08 -1.94
CA LEU A 13 -6.70 6.44 -1.76
C LEU A 13 -6.55 6.92 -0.30
N ILE A 14 -6.84 6.05 0.68
CA ILE A 14 -6.63 6.34 2.10
C ILE A 14 -5.13 6.59 2.38
N GLY A 15 -4.25 5.71 1.88
CA GLY A 15 -2.80 5.86 2.03
C GLY A 15 -2.30 7.21 1.49
N ARG A 16 -2.73 7.59 0.27
CA ARG A 16 -2.41 8.91 -0.29
C ARG A 16 -2.94 10.06 0.55
N SER A 17 -4.21 9.98 0.97
CA SER A 17 -4.84 11.04 1.76
C SER A 17 -4.16 11.22 3.12
N ALA A 18 -3.63 10.13 3.68
CA ALA A 18 -2.86 10.12 4.91
C ALA A 18 -1.38 10.53 4.72
N ARG A 19 -0.93 10.81 3.48
CA ARG A 19 0.49 11.00 3.14
C ARG A 19 1.37 9.87 3.66
N ALA A 20 0.89 8.63 3.55
CA ALA A 20 1.64 7.47 3.99
C ALA A 20 2.89 7.30 3.12
N ASP A 21 4.03 7.08 3.78
CA ASP A 21 5.28 6.70 3.10
C ASP A 21 5.22 5.27 2.55
N LEU A 22 4.37 4.41 3.14
CA LEU A 22 4.29 2.98 2.86
C LEU A 22 2.88 2.40 3.10
N ILE A 23 2.47 1.44 2.28
CA ILE A 23 1.32 0.57 2.54
C ILE A 23 1.84 -0.84 2.83
N VAL A 24 1.54 -1.37 4.02
CA VAL A 24 1.91 -2.74 4.38
C VAL A 24 0.72 -3.67 4.16
N SER A 25 0.91 -4.76 3.40
CA SER A 25 -0.17 -5.72 3.13
C SER A 25 0.31 -7.17 3.10
N GLY A 26 -0.57 -8.09 3.52
CA GLY A 26 -0.41 -9.53 3.30
C GLY A 26 -1.15 -10.06 2.07
N ASP A 27 -1.88 -9.20 1.33
CA ASP A 27 -2.69 -9.63 0.19
C ASP A 27 -1.82 -9.84 -1.06
N ARG A 28 -1.39 -11.09 -1.23
CA ARG A 28 -0.58 -11.56 -2.36
C ARG A 28 -1.33 -11.58 -3.69
N LYS A 29 -2.64 -11.44 -3.70
CA LYS A 29 -3.46 -11.56 -4.91
C LYS A 29 -3.81 -10.20 -5.51
N HIS A 30 -4.00 -9.19 -4.68
CA HIS A 30 -4.55 -7.91 -5.13
C HIS A 30 -3.72 -6.68 -4.78
N LEU A 31 -2.98 -6.67 -3.67
CA LEU A 31 -2.22 -5.49 -3.25
C LEU A 31 -0.74 -5.63 -3.53
N LEU A 32 -0.11 -6.71 -3.06
CA LEU A 32 1.32 -6.93 -3.26
C LEU A 32 1.71 -7.00 -4.75
N PRO A 33 0.91 -7.60 -5.65
CA PRO A 33 1.24 -7.57 -7.08
C PRO A 33 1.20 -6.18 -7.72
N LEU A 34 0.63 -5.16 -7.05
CA LEU A 34 0.66 -3.80 -7.56
C LEU A 34 2.01 -3.13 -7.39
N ASP A 35 2.85 -3.62 -6.46
CA ASP A 35 4.18 -3.12 -6.11
C ASP A 35 4.18 -1.69 -5.56
N SER A 36 3.62 -0.73 -6.30
CA SER A 36 3.34 0.62 -5.85
C SER A 36 1.99 1.11 -6.35
N HIS A 37 1.38 2.04 -5.62
CA HIS A 37 0.23 2.77 -6.12
C HIS A 37 0.40 4.24 -5.87
N GLN A 38 0.29 5.04 -6.94
CA GLN A 38 0.18 6.48 -6.80
C GLN A 38 1.38 7.16 -6.10
N GLY A 39 2.56 6.53 -6.17
CA GLY A 39 3.81 6.97 -5.55
C GLY A 39 4.06 6.40 -4.15
N ILE A 40 3.19 5.52 -3.65
CA ILE A 40 3.35 4.86 -2.35
C ILE A 40 3.66 3.39 -2.59
N ASP A 41 4.77 2.94 -2.03
CA ASP A 41 5.20 1.54 -2.10
C ASP A 41 4.24 0.64 -1.29
N ILE A 42 3.86 -0.49 -1.89
CA ILE A 42 3.05 -1.53 -1.26
C ILE A 42 3.95 -2.73 -1.01
N VAL A 43 4.29 -2.96 0.25
CA VAL A 43 5.24 -4.01 0.63
C VAL A 43 4.64 -5.02 1.60
N ASP A 44 5.30 -6.17 1.72
CA ASP A 44 4.97 -7.12 2.77
C ASP A 44 5.48 -6.66 4.14
N ALA A 45 5.02 -7.33 5.20
CA ALA A 45 5.39 -6.98 6.56
C ALA A 45 6.90 -7.13 6.84
N ALA A 46 7.57 -8.10 6.21
CA ALA A 46 9.00 -8.31 6.44
C ALA A 46 9.82 -7.16 5.85
N GLU A 47 9.48 -6.70 4.66
CA GLU A 47 10.09 -5.55 4.02
C GLU A 47 9.81 -4.25 4.78
N ALA A 48 8.58 -4.06 5.26
CA ALA A 48 8.25 -2.91 6.09
C ALA A 48 9.14 -2.83 7.34
N VAL A 49 9.31 -3.95 8.05
CA VAL A 49 10.19 -4.03 9.22
C VAL A 49 11.64 -3.73 8.85
N ARG A 50 12.14 -4.28 7.72
CA ARG A 50 13.50 -3.98 7.24
C ARG A 50 13.72 -2.49 7.00
N ARG A 51 12.77 -1.82 6.34
CA ARG A 51 12.87 -0.38 6.04
C ARG A 51 12.80 0.49 7.27
N ILE A 52 11.92 0.15 8.23
CA ILE A 52 11.85 0.85 9.52
C ILE A 52 13.16 0.69 10.28
N ALA A 53 13.71 -0.53 10.34
CA ALA A 53 14.97 -0.80 11.02
C ALA A 53 16.19 -0.16 10.35
N ALA A 54 16.15 0.04 9.02
CA ALA A 54 17.22 0.71 8.28
C ALA A 54 17.16 2.25 8.38
N GLY A 55 16.02 2.82 8.79
CA GLY A 55 15.79 4.26 8.91
C GLY A 55 15.93 4.83 10.33
N THR A 56 16.30 4.00 11.31
CA THR A 56 16.64 4.37 12.70
C THR A 56 18.14 4.21 12.94
#